data_AF-A0A5C9B9K2-F1
#
_entry.id   AF-A0A5C9B9K2-F1
#
_cell.length_a   1.000
_cell.length_b   1.000
_cell.length_c   1.000
_cell.angle_alpha   90.00
_cell.angle_beta   90.00
_cell.angle_gamma   90.00
#
_symmetry.space_group_name_H-M   'P 1'
#
loop_
_entity.id
_entity.type
_entity.pdbx_description
1 polymer ?
#
loop_
_entity_poly.entity_id
_entity_poly.type
_entity_poly.pdbx_seq_one_letter_code
_entity_poly.pdbx_strand_id
1 'polypeptide(L)'
;MDEAIQKAKVLIEALAWIRRFRGKHVVIKLGGSALEEREAVRSFLTDVIFLQSVGLRPILVHGGGKDIDKAMAAAGITPRKVQGRRYTDAATLEIVAQVLAGDICGPIVNEIRQQGGNAIGLSYRTQ
;
A
#
# COMPACT_ATOMS: atom_id res chain seq x y z
N MET A 1 -3.38 -10.65 -34.25
CA MET A 1 -4.07 -11.91 -33.92
C MET A 1 -3.25 -12.72 -32.92
N ASP A 2 -1.94 -12.87 -33.15
CA ASP A 2 -1.04 -13.63 -32.27
C ASP A 2 -0.93 -13.09 -30.84
N GLU A 3 -0.90 -11.76 -30.66
CA GLU A 3 -0.84 -11.15 -29.32
C GLU A 3 -2.08 -11.48 -28.46
N ALA A 4 -3.28 -11.45 -29.06
CA ALA A 4 -4.52 -11.78 -28.37
C ALA A 4 -4.56 -13.27 -27.98
N ILE A 5 -4.08 -14.15 -28.85
CA ILE A 5 -3.94 -15.58 -28.57
C ILE A 5 -2.97 -15.80 -27.41
N GLN A 6 -1.86 -15.08 -27.40
CA GLN A 6 -0.87 -15.18 -26.32
C GLN A 6 -1.44 -14.71 -24.98
N LYS A 7 -2.14 -13.57 -24.95
CA LYS A 7 -2.82 -13.08 -23.73
C LYS A 7 -3.86 -14.08 -23.23
N ALA A 8 -4.62 -14.69 -24.12
CA ALA A 8 -5.61 -15.71 -23.75
C ALA A 8 -4.96 -16.95 -23.09
N LYS A 9 -3.85 -17.44 -23.64
CA LYS A 9 -3.09 -18.57 -23.06
C LYS A 9 -2.64 -18.27 -21.62
N VAL A 10 -2.06 -17.08 -21.41
CA VAL A 10 -1.61 -16.64 -20.07
C VAL A 10 -2.78 -16.61 -19.06
N LEU A 11 -3.94 -16.09 -19.47
CA LEU A 11 -5.12 -16.06 -18.59
C LEU A 11 -5.67 -17.46 -18.27
N ILE A 12 -5.62 -18.39 -19.22
CA ILE A 12 -6.03 -19.78 -19.01
C ILE A 12 -5.09 -20.48 -18.02
N GLU A 13 -3.78 -20.27 -18.14
CA GLU A 13 -2.79 -20.81 -17.20
C GLU A 13 -2.98 -20.22 -15.79
N ALA A 14 -3.28 -18.92 -15.68
CA ALA A 14 -3.54 -18.25 -14.41
C ALA A 14 -4.84 -18.72 -13.74
N LEU A 15 -5.80 -19.28 -14.49
CA LEU A 15 -7.13 -19.65 -13.98
C LEU A 15 -7.06 -20.64 -12.79
N ALA A 16 -6.11 -21.57 -12.81
CA ALA A 16 -5.91 -22.52 -11.72
C ALA A 16 -5.58 -21.81 -10.40
N TRP A 17 -4.71 -20.80 -10.45
CA TRP A 17 -4.32 -20.00 -9.30
C TRP A 17 -5.46 -19.10 -8.82
N ILE A 18 -6.17 -18.46 -9.74
CA ILE A 18 -7.35 -17.63 -9.42
C ILE A 18 -8.39 -18.47 -8.67
N ARG A 19 -8.69 -19.69 -9.16
CA ARG A 19 -9.65 -20.60 -8.49
C ARG A 19 -9.16 -21.03 -7.10
N ARG A 20 -7.86 -21.31 -6.94
CA ARG A 20 -7.26 -21.72 -5.67
C ARG A 20 -7.38 -20.65 -4.58
N PHE A 21 -7.22 -19.37 -4.94
CA PHE A 21 -7.19 -18.28 -3.98
C PHE A 21 -8.48 -17.47 -3.88
N ARG A 22 -9.48 -17.77 -4.71
CA ARG A 22 -10.80 -17.12 -4.65
C ARG A 22 -11.36 -17.14 -3.22
N GLY A 23 -11.83 -15.98 -2.76
CA GLY A 23 -12.39 -15.76 -1.43
C GLY A 23 -11.37 -15.70 -0.29
N LYS A 24 -10.09 -15.94 -0.54
CA LYS A 24 -9.04 -15.87 0.49
C LYS A 24 -8.67 -14.43 0.79
N HIS A 25 -8.38 -14.15 2.07
CA HIS A 25 -7.76 -12.91 2.49
C HIS A 25 -6.26 -12.95 2.17
N VAL A 26 -5.75 -11.87 1.59
CA VAL A 26 -4.33 -11.73 1.27
C VAL A 26 -3.82 -10.44 1.88
N VAL A 27 -2.95 -10.55 2.87
CA VAL A 27 -2.32 -9.38 3.49
C VAL A 27 -1.08 -9.02 2.68
N ILE A 28 -1.04 -7.80 2.14
CA ILE A 28 0.04 -7.31 1.29
C ILE A 28 0.70 -6.14 2.01
N LYS A 29 2.02 -6.23 2.24
CA LYS A 29 2.80 -5.16 2.87
C LYS A 29 3.41 -4.27 1.80
N LEU A 30 2.93 -3.03 1.67
CA LEU A 30 3.60 -2.00 0.90
C LEU A 30 4.69 -1.34 1.75
N GLY A 31 5.96 -1.58 1.41
CA GLY A 31 7.10 -1.00 2.11
C GLY A 31 7.17 0.51 1.91
N GLY A 32 7.55 1.25 2.95
CA GLY A 32 7.64 2.73 2.86
C GLY A 32 8.69 3.22 1.87
N SER A 33 9.73 2.42 1.57
CA SER A 33 10.71 2.74 0.53
C SER A 33 10.15 2.69 -0.88
N ALA A 34 9.13 1.86 -1.12
CA ALA A 34 8.48 1.75 -2.42
C ALA A 34 7.56 2.95 -2.72
N LEU A 35 7.22 3.76 -1.71
CA LEU A 35 6.34 4.93 -1.86
C LEU A 35 7.00 6.10 -2.61
N GLU A 36 8.32 6.08 -2.79
CA GLU A 36 9.03 7.21 -3.42
C GLU A 36 8.88 7.23 -4.95
N GLU A 37 8.61 6.09 -5.58
CA GLU A 37 8.44 5.98 -7.03
C GLU A 37 6.96 5.87 -7.37
N ARG A 38 6.36 7.01 -7.76
CA ARG A 38 4.91 7.13 -8.00
C ARG A 38 4.37 6.11 -9.00
N GLU A 39 5.08 5.90 -10.12
CA GLU A 39 4.64 4.93 -11.14
C GLU A 39 4.72 3.49 -10.64
N ALA A 40 5.74 3.15 -9.83
CA ALA A 40 5.83 1.83 -9.21
C ALA A 40 4.69 1.60 -8.21
N VAL A 41 4.34 2.61 -7.39
CA VAL A 41 3.16 2.54 -6.49
C VAL A 41 1.89 2.37 -7.30
N ARG A 42 1.70 3.17 -8.36
CA ARG A 42 0.53 3.13 -9.22
C ARG A 42 0.32 1.74 -9.83
N SER A 43 1.39 1.19 -10.42
CA SER A 43 1.42 -0.15 -10.99
C SER A 43 1.11 -1.23 -9.94
N PHE A 44 1.75 -1.14 -8.78
CA PHE A 44 1.48 -2.06 -7.66
C PHE A 44 0.01 -2.01 -7.20
N LEU A 45 -0.61 -0.83 -7.16
CA LEU A 45 -2.02 -0.70 -6.80
C LEU A 45 -2.94 -1.30 -7.88
N THR A 46 -2.57 -1.21 -9.16
CA THR A 46 -3.25 -1.95 -10.24
C THR A 46 -3.25 -3.46 -9.95
N ASP A 47 -2.14 -4.02 -9.48
CA ASP A 47 -2.07 -5.44 -9.11
C ASP A 47 -3.00 -5.78 -7.92
N VAL A 48 -3.06 -4.90 -6.91
CA VAL A 48 -3.99 -5.08 -5.79
C VAL A 48 -5.45 -5.08 -6.26
N ILE A 49 -5.80 -4.17 -7.18
CA ILE A 49 -7.13 -4.09 -7.78
C ILE A 49 -7.42 -5.35 -8.62
N PHE A 50 -6.44 -5.83 -9.38
CA PHE A 50 -6.57 -7.08 -10.12
C PHE A 50 -6.90 -8.26 -9.21
N LEU A 51 -6.18 -8.41 -8.09
CA LEU A 51 -6.46 -9.47 -7.10
C LEU A 51 -7.89 -9.41 -6.58
N GLN A 52 -8.40 -8.21 -6.26
CA GLN A 52 -9.79 -8.02 -5.85
C GLN A 52 -10.76 -8.37 -7.00
N SER A 53 -10.46 -7.95 -8.22
CA SER A 53 -11.30 -8.19 -9.41
C SER A 53 -11.45 -9.67 -9.75
N VAL A 54 -10.41 -10.49 -9.51
CA VAL A 54 -10.46 -11.94 -9.73
C VAL A 54 -10.99 -12.74 -8.54
N GLY A 55 -11.42 -12.05 -7.47
CA GLY A 55 -12.19 -12.61 -6.36
C GLY A 55 -11.40 -12.90 -5.08
N LEU A 56 -10.18 -12.39 -4.94
CA LEU A 56 -9.46 -12.41 -3.67
C LEU A 56 -9.91 -11.22 -2.79
N ARG A 57 -9.53 -11.24 -1.51
CA ARG A 57 -9.85 -10.18 -0.54
C ARG A 57 -8.55 -9.54 -0.03
N PRO A 58 -7.92 -8.64 -0.81
CA PRO A 58 -6.66 -8.04 -0.41
C PRO A 58 -6.85 -7.10 0.78
N ILE A 59 -5.87 -7.13 1.69
CA ILE A 59 -5.73 -6.23 2.84
C ILE A 59 -4.36 -5.57 2.71
N LEU A 60 -4.35 -4.29 2.37
CA LEU A 60 -3.10 -3.55 2.16
C LEU A 60 -2.61 -2.91 3.46
N VAL A 61 -1.36 -3.19 3.83
CA VAL A 61 -0.69 -2.60 5.00
C VAL A 61 0.49 -1.78 4.54
N HIS A 62 0.43 -0.45 4.67
CA HIS A 62 1.51 0.44 4.24
C HIS A 62 2.47 0.80 5.40
N GLY A 63 3.63 1.35 5.06
CA GLY A 63 4.55 1.97 6.01
C GLY A 63 4.72 3.45 5.66
N GLY A 64 5.81 4.06 6.14
CA GLY A 64 6.10 5.46 5.82
C GLY A 64 7.41 5.95 6.45
N GLY A 65 8.38 5.05 6.67
CA GLY A 65 9.56 5.37 7.49
C GLY A 65 10.34 6.59 7.00
N LYS A 66 10.55 6.69 5.68
CA LYS A 66 11.26 7.81 5.06
C LYS A 66 10.45 9.11 5.12
N ASP A 67 9.14 9.06 4.89
CA ASP A 67 8.26 10.23 4.99
C ASP A 67 8.20 10.77 6.42
N ILE A 68 8.17 9.87 7.41
CA ILE A 68 8.26 10.26 8.82
C ILE A 68 9.62 10.91 9.11
N ASP A 69 10.73 10.33 8.62
CA ASP A 69 12.06 10.92 8.82
C ASP A 69 12.14 12.34 8.21
N LYS A 70 11.56 12.54 7.01
CA LYS A 70 11.46 13.85 6.35
C LYS A 70 10.62 14.83 7.17
N ALA A 71 9.46 14.41 7.66
CA ALA A 71 8.57 15.26 8.46
C ALA A 71 9.19 15.63 9.82
N MET A 72 9.87 14.70 10.49
CA MET A 72 10.61 14.98 11.71
C MET A 72 11.72 15.99 11.48
N ALA A 73 12.51 15.82 10.41
CA ALA A 73 13.58 16.76 10.06
C ALA A 73 13.03 18.17 9.77
N ALA A 74 11.91 18.27 9.06
CA ALA A 74 11.23 19.54 8.81
C ALA A 74 10.71 20.22 10.09
N ALA A 75 10.37 19.45 11.12
CA ALA A 75 9.99 19.93 12.44
C ALA A 75 11.18 20.20 13.37
N GLY A 76 12.43 20.07 12.89
CA GLY A 76 13.63 20.25 13.69
C GLY A 76 13.93 19.08 14.66
N ILE A 77 13.22 17.95 14.53
CA ILE A 77 13.40 16.78 15.38
C ILE A 77 14.35 15.79 14.68
N THR A 78 15.47 15.46 15.32
CA THR A 78 16.42 14.48 14.78
C THR A 78 15.86 13.05 14.94
N PRO A 79 15.71 12.28 13.85
CA PRO A 79 15.27 10.89 13.95
C PRO A 79 16.27 10.03 14.73
N ARG A 80 15.80 9.37 15.79
CA ARG A 80 16.59 8.41 16.57
C ARG A 80 16.02 7.01 16.45
N LYS A 81 16.91 6.02 16.36
CA LYS A 81 16.54 4.60 16.43
C LYS A 81 17.19 3.92 17.63
N VAL A 82 16.43 3.06 18.30
CA VAL A 82 16.88 2.19 19.38
C VAL A 82 16.58 0.76 18.93
N GLN A 83 17.61 -0.08 18.81
CA GLN A 83 17.46 -1.48 18.34
C GLN A 83 16.69 -1.60 17.01
N GLY A 84 16.98 -0.72 16.06
CA GLY A 84 16.33 -0.72 14.74
C GLY A 84 14.90 -0.16 14.70
N ARG A 85 14.32 0.22 15.84
CA ARG A 85 12.98 0.85 15.94
C ARG A 85 13.10 2.34 16.19
N ARG A 86 12.15 3.12 15.67
CA ARG A 86 12.08 4.56 15.93
C ARG A 86 11.86 4.80 17.42
N TYR A 87 12.72 5.60 18.03
CA TYR A 87 12.41 6.18 19.33
C TYR A 87 11.27 7.17 19.14
N THR A 88 10.15 6.96 19.84
CA THR A 88 8.91 7.70 19.62
C THR A 88 8.48 8.33 20.94
N ASP A 89 8.85 9.59 21.15
CA ASP A 89 8.29 10.45 22.20
C ASP A 89 6.97 11.08 21.75
N ALA A 90 6.36 11.93 22.58
CA ALA A 90 5.06 12.54 22.29
C ALA A 90 5.07 13.35 20.99
N ALA A 91 6.06 14.22 20.79
CA ALA A 91 6.18 15.03 19.58
C ALA A 91 6.40 14.15 18.33
N THR A 92 7.23 13.12 18.44
CA THR A 92 7.44 12.16 17.34
C THR A 92 6.17 11.37 17.03
N LEU A 93 5.39 11.00 18.05
CA LEU A 93 4.14 10.26 17.86
C LEU A 93 3.12 11.06 17.06
N GLU A 94 2.97 12.36 17.34
CA GLU A 94 2.08 13.25 16.59
C GLU A 94 2.44 13.29 15.10
N ILE A 95 3.73 13.44 14.79
CA ILE A 95 4.25 13.42 13.41
C ILE A 95 3.99 12.06 12.75
N VAL A 96 4.34 10.96 13.43
CA VAL A 96 4.12 9.60 12.91
C VAL A 96 2.65 9.37 12.58
N ALA A 97 1.76 9.79 13.48
CA ALA A 97 0.33 9.59 13.37
C ALA A 97 -0.26 10.40 12.20
N GLN A 98 0.17 11.65 12.01
CA GLN A 98 -0.25 12.47 10.89
C GLN A 98 0.28 11.94 9.55
N VAL A 99 1.57 11.60 9.46
CA VAL A 99 2.18 11.10 8.22
C VAL A 99 1.54 9.79 7.77
N LEU A 100 1.38 8.82 8.69
CA LEU A 100 0.81 7.53 8.32
C LEU A 100 -0.68 7.63 7.99
N ALA A 101 -1.48 8.27 8.85
CA ALA A 101 -2.94 8.28 8.68
C ALA A 101 -3.44 9.32 7.67
N GLY A 102 -2.78 10.48 7.58
CA GLY A 102 -3.15 11.56 6.68
C GLY A 102 -2.38 11.48 5.37
N ASP A 103 -1.07 11.70 5.47
CA ASP A 103 -0.25 12.05 4.30
C ASP A 103 0.02 10.85 3.38
N ILE A 104 -0.11 9.62 3.88
CA ILE A 104 0.11 8.39 3.10
C ILE A 104 -1.19 7.61 2.86
N CYS A 105 -1.97 7.32 3.91
CA CYS A 105 -3.15 6.48 3.78
C CYS A 105 -4.19 7.08 2.82
N GLY A 106 -4.46 8.38 2.93
CA GLY A 106 -5.39 9.11 2.07
C GLY A 106 -5.03 9.02 0.59
N PRO A 107 -3.80 9.41 0.19
CA PRO A 107 -3.35 9.29 -1.20
C PRO A 107 -3.40 7.86 -1.77
N ILE A 108 -3.02 6.83 -1.00
CA ILE A 108 -3.15 5.43 -1.45
C ILE A 108 -4.60 5.07 -1.76
N VAL A 109 -5.53 5.41 -0.86
CA VAL A 109 -6.96 5.14 -1.05
C VAL A 109 -7.50 5.89 -2.27
N ASN A 110 -7.10 7.15 -2.44
CA ASN A 110 -7.51 7.97 -3.58
C ASN A 110 -7.00 7.39 -4.90
N GLU A 111 -5.75 6.96 -4.96
CA GLU A 111 -5.16 6.35 -6.15
C GLU A 111 -5.89 5.05 -6.52
N ILE A 112 -6.19 4.17 -5.55
CA ILE A 112 -6.99 2.96 -5.80
C ILE A 112 -8.35 3.30 -6.41
N ARG A 113 -9.03 4.32 -5.86
CA ARG A 113 -10.34 4.78 -6.35
C ARG A 113 -10.25 5.39 -7.76
N GLN A 114 -9.21 6.16 -8.05
CA GLN A 114 -8.98 6.75 -9.37
C GLN A 114 -8.75 5.68 -10.45
N GLN A 115 -8.13 4.55 -10.08
CA GLN A 115 -7.97 3.39 -10.95
C GLN A 115 -9.23 2.52 -11.07
N GLY A 116 -10.36 2.92 -10.46
CA GLY A 116 -11.63 2.19 -10.51
C GLY A 116 -11.77 1.09 -9.45
N GLY A 117 -10.82 0.97 -8.52
CA GLY A 117 -10.92 0.08 -7.36
C GLY A 117 -11.79 0.67 -6.24
N ASN A 118 -12.08 -0.16 -5.24
CA ASN A 118 -12.75 0.28 -4.02
C ASN A 118 -11.83 0.06 -2.81
N ALA A 119 -11.61 1.11 -2.02
CA ALA A 119 -10.78 1.07 -0.83
C ALA A 119 -11.32 1.99 0.27
N ILE A 120 -11.06 1.60 1.52
CA ILE A 120 -11.32 2.37 2.72
C ILE A 120 -10.02 2.42 3.53
N GLY A 121 -9.58 3.62 3.89
CA GLY A 121 -8.44 3.81 4.76
C GLY A 121 -8.84 3.58 6.21
N LEU A 122 -8.07 2.78 6.93
CA LEU A 122 -8.27 2.50 8.35
C LEU A 122 -7.06 2.98 9.14
N SER A 123 -7.30 3.65 10.25
CA SER A 123 -6.26 4.10 11.19
C SER A 123 -6.82 4.22 12.59
N TYR A 124 -6.01 4.66 13.55
CA TYR A 124 -6.49 4.99 14.89
C TYR A 124 -7.57 6.09 14.90
N ARG A 125 -7.68 6.89 13.82
CA ARG A 125 -8.71 7.94 13.65
C ARG A 125 -10.07 7.41 13.18
N THR A 126 -10.14 6.16 12.75
CA THR A 126 -11.35 5.57 12.13
C THR A 126 -12.09 4.62 13.08
N GLN A 127 -11.84 4.71 14.39
CA GLN A 127 -12.58 4.02 15.44
C GLN A 127 -13.63 4.92 16.06
#